data_AF-A0A0C9U620-F1
#
_entry.id   AF-A0A0C9U620-F1
#
_cell.length_a   1.000
_cell.length_b   1.000
_cell.length_c   1.000
_cell.angle_alpha   90.00
_cell.angle_beta   90.00
_cell.angle_gamma   90.00
#
_symmetry.space_group_name_H-M   'P 1'
#
loop_
_entity.id
_entity.type
_entity.pdbx_description
1 polymer ?
#
loop_
_entity_poly.entity_id
_entity_poly.type
_entity_poly.pdbx_seq_one_letter_code
_entity_poly.pdbx_strand_id
1 'polypeptide(L)'
;MMWYHSALLFLSTVLHTSQIASGLGSSCSAPLGSGTASPTDPYWLETIQHQGTSAFNSNSSYEVFRNVKDFGAMGDGVTDDTVAINAAMSSGDRCGGGSCESSTLTPAIVYFPQGTYLVSSAINTYYYTQIIGDAKNPPTLLASPGFNSFAVIDADPYIPNGYGAQWFTNQDNFFRSVRNLIIDLRQVPSANLAIGLHWQVSQATSLVNVVVEMSTAAGTNHQGLLMENGSGGFMGDIVFNGGKIGIQVGNQQFTVRNLTVNNADTAVLGVWNWGFTFQTVTINSCQIGFDLTTGGTTESTQTVGSEAIIDAVVTNTPIFVRSSTASNGTLAGSLVLNNIKLTNVPTAVGVVGGTTVLAGGTTTIASWGQG
;
A
#
# COMPACT_ATOMS: atom_id res chain seq x y z
N MET A 1 -27.32 59.78 -34.82
CA MET A 1 -26.03 59.93 -35.55
C MET A 1 -25.06 58.96 -34.91
N MET A 2 -24.81 57.80 -35.51
CA MET A 2 -23.73 57.57 -36.51
C MET A 2 -22.34 57.77 -35.85
N TRP A 3 -21.39 56.83 -35.68
CA TRP A 3 -21.02 55.59 -36.40
C TRP A 3 -20.36 54.53 -35.50
N TYR A 4 -20.43 53.29 -36.01
CA TYR A 4 -19.64 52.08 -35.72
C TYR A 4 -18.12 52.30 -35.60
N HIS A 5 -17.40 51.43 -34.88
CA HIS A 5 -16.41 50.49 -35.45
C HIS A 5 -16.00 49.39 -34.45
N SER A 6 -15.91 48.17 -34.99
CA SER A 6 -15.69 46.89 -34.33
C SER A 6 -14.19 46.54 -34.18
N ALA A 7 -13.95 45.50 -33.37
CA ALA A 7 -12.92 44.45 -33.47
C ALA A 7 -11.69 44.50 -32.54
N LEU A 8 -11.38 43.29 -32.01
CA LEU A 8 -10.20 42.76 -31.28
C LEU A 8 -10.60 42.26 -29.88
N LEU A 9 -11.15 41.05 -29.69
CA LEU A 9 -10.69 39.69 -30.01
C LEU A 9 -9.36 39.31 -29.32
N PHE A 10 -9.52 38.54 -28.22
CA PHE A 10 -8.60 37.58 -27.60
C PHE A 10 -7.15 38.02 -27.30
N LEU A 11 -6.89 38.30 -26.02
CA LEU A 11 -5.58 38.10 -25.42
C LEU A 11 -5.71 37.20 -24.19
N SER A 12 -5.84 35.89 -24.42
CA SER A 12 -5.57 34.89 -23.39
C SER A 12 -4.05 34.84 -23.20
N THR A 13 -3.54 35.56 -22.21
CA THR A 13 -2.14 35.44 -21.78
C THR A 13 -1.93 34.05 -21.19
N VAL A 14 -1.26 33.18 -21.96
CA VAL A 14 -0.66 31.96 -21.45
C VAL A 14 0.46 32.39 -20.50
N LEU A 15 0.19 32.38 -19.20
CA LEU A 15 1.24 32.46 -18.18
C LEU A 15 2.08 31.17 -18.29
N HIS A 16 3.12 31.22 -19.10
CA HIS A 16 4.23 30.30 -18.98
C HIS A 16 4.89 30.59 -17.63
N THR A 17 4.68 29.69 -16.67
CA THR A 17 5.49 29.62 -15.46
C THR A 17 6.93 29.29 -15.87
N SER A 18 7.71 30.33 -16.13
CA SER A 18 9.15 30.20 -16.31
C SER A 18 9.74 29.83 -14.96
N GLN A 19 10.07 28.55 -14.78
CA GLN A 19 10.93 28.14 -13.67
C GLN A 19 12.31 28.74 -13.94
N ILE A 20 12.60 29.87 -13.30
CA ILE A 20 13.92 30.48 -13.33
C ILE A 20 14.81 29.57 -12.48
N ALA A 21 15.53 28.65 -13.12
CA ALA A 21 16.59 27.90 -12.46
C ALA A 21 17.69 28.90 -12.04
N SER A 22 18.06 28.91 -10.76
CA SER A 22 19.07 29.81 -10.18
C SER A 22 20.51 29.50 -10.65
N GLY A 23 20.67 28.50 -11.52
CA GLY A 23 21.88 28.19 -12.28
C GLY A 23 21.66 26.91 -13.10
N LEU A 24 21.96 26.95 -14.39
CA LEU A 24 21.94 25.76 -15.25
C LEU A 24 23.31 25.07 -15.18
N GLY A 25 23.32 23.74 -15.22
CA GLY A 25 24.57 22.99 -15.39
C GLY A 25 25.24 23.38 -16.71
N SER A 26 26.57 23.40 -16.76
CA SER A 26 27.32 23.84 -17.96
C SER A 26 27.00 23.03 -19.22
N SER A 27 26.44 21.83 -19.07
CA SER A 27 26.04 20.94 -20.16
C SER A 27 24.65 21.22 -20.73
N CYS A 28 23.89 22.18 -20.19
CA CYS A 28 22.56 22.53 -20.69
C CYS A 28 22.36 24.04 -20.84
N SER A 29 21.50 24.44 -21.78
CA SER A 29 21.14 25.83 -22.05
C SER A 29 19.72 26.19 -21.59
N ALA A 30 18.96 25.21 -21.08
CA ALA A 30 17.62 25.37 -20.52
C ALA A 30 17.35 24.29 -19.46
N PRO A 31 16.38 24.51 -18.54
CA PRO A 31 15.94 23.47 -17.61
C PRO A 31 15.46 22.23 -18.36
N LEU A 32 15.67 21.05 -17.77
CA LEU A 32 15.14 19.81 -18.32
C LEU A 32 13.61 19.88 -18.31
N GLY A 33 12.99 19.73 -19.49
CA GLY A 33 11.54 19.68 -19.66
C GLY A 33 10.97 18.28 -19.39
N SER A 34 9.87 17.96 -20.07
CA SER A 34 9.30 16.60 -20.05
C SER A 34 10.33 15.56 -20.53
N GLY A 35 10.24 14.34 -19.98
CA GLY A 35 11.07 13.23 -20.41
C GLY A 35 10.90 12.89 -21.90
N THR A 36 11.94 12.35 -22.51
CA THR A 36 12.01 12.06 -23.96
C THR A 36 11.76 10.59 -24.32
N ALA A 37 11.35 9.76 -23.35
CA ALA A 37 11.10 8.34 -23.57
C ALA A 37 9.92 8.13 -24.54
N SER A 38 10.06 7.21 -25.49
CA SER A 38 8.99 6.78 -26.37
C SER A 38 7.87 6.09 -25.56
N PRO A 39 6.60 6.14 -26.01
CA PRO A 39 5.52 5.35 -25.41
C PRO A 39 5.84 3.86 -25.28
N THR A 40 6.63 3.30 -26.19
CA THR A 40 7.00 1.87 -26.22
C THR A 40 8.27 1.52 -25.46
N ASP A 41 9.06 2.51 -25.01
CA ASP A 41 10.27 2.22 -24.23
C ASP A 41 9.90 1.58 -22.88
N PRO A 42 10.71 0.67 -22.32
CA PRO A 42 10.49 0.24 -20.95
C PRO A 42 10.64 1.41 -19.97
N TYR A 43 10.19 1.24 -18.75
CA TYR A 43 10.51 2.17 -17.68
C TYR A 43 12.05 2.33 -17.57
N TRP A 44 12.54 3.57 -17.41
CA TRP A 44 13.98 3.89 -17.50
C TRP A 44 14.85 3.05 -16.56
N LEU A 45 14.30 2.63 -15.42
CA LEU A 45 14.99 1.79 -14.44
C LEU A 45 15.35 0.42 -15.00
N GLU A 46 14.69 -0.06 -16.05
CA GLU A 46 15.05 -1.31 -16.71
C GLU A 46 16.38 -1.22 -17.46
N THR A 47 16.63 -0.09 -18.12
CA THR A 47 17.68 0.05 -19.14
C THR A 47 18.81 0.99 -18.77
N ILE A 48 18.65 1.80 -17.71
CA ILE A 48 19.75 2.60 -17.19
C ILE A 48 20.95 1.70 -16.87
N GLN A 49 22.17 2.21 -17.05
CA GLN A 49 23.34 1.44 -16.68
C GLN A 49 23.35 1.17 -15.16
N HIS A 50 23.33 -0.11 -14.80
CA HIS A 50 23.29 -0.55 -13.40
C HIS A 50 24.70 -0.52 -12.79
N GLN A 51 25.05 0.58 -12.14
CA GLN A 51 26.39 0.81 -11.55
C GLN A 51 26.39 0.81 -10.02
N GLY A 52 25.27 0.46 -9.39
CA GLY A 52 25.13 0.47 -7.94
C GLY A 52 25.97 -0.61 -7.26
N THR A 53 26.69 -0.22 -6.20
CA THR A 53 27.50 -1.12 -5.37
C THR A 53 27.12 -0.99 -3.91
N SER A 54 27.32 -2.04 -3.11
CA SER A 54 27.28 -1.93 -1.65
C SER A 54 28.71 -1.75 -1.11
N ALA A 55 29.10 -0.52 -0.82
CA ALA A 55 30.50 -0.13 -0.57
C ALA A 55 31.17 -0.88 0.60
N PHE A 56 30.39 -1.30 1.59
CA PHE A 56 30.87 -2.01 2.78
C PHE A 56 30.54 -3.52 2.76
N ASN A 57 29.98 -4.02 1.66
CA ASN A 57 29.86 -5.46 1.46
C ASN A 57 31.24 -6.03 1.13
N SER A 58 31.61 -7.14 1.77
CA SER A 58 32.90 -7.81 1.53
C SER A 58 33.00 -8.39 0.12
N ASN A 59 31.87 -8.70 -0.52
CA ASN A 59 31.81 -9.12 -1.91
C ASN A 59 31.76 -7.90 -2.85
N SER A 60 32.92 -7.56 -3.44
CA SER A 60 33.03 -6.48 -4.42
C SER A 60 32.19 -6.66 -5.70
N SER A 61 31.72 -7.88 -5.97
CA SER A 61 30.82 -8.22 -7.09
C SER A 61 29.36 -8.31 -6.68
N TYR A 62 29.00 -7.86 -5.47
CA TYR A 62 27.63 -7.87 -5.00
C TYR A 62 26.72 -7.04 -5.91
N GLU A 63 25.74 -7.70 -6.50
CA GLU A 63 24.75 -7.10 -7.37
C GLU A 63 23.67 -6.40 -6.52
N VAL A 64 23.39 -5.11 -6.79
CA VAL A 64 22.31 -4.36 -6.10
C VAL A 64 21.01 -4.43 -6.89
N PHE A 65 21.06 -4.25 -8.20
CA PHE A 65 19.90 -4.30 -9.09
C PHE A 65 19.74 -5.70 -9.66
N ARG A 66 18.53 -6.27 -9.58
CA ARG A 66 18.23 -7.63 -10.04
C ARG A 66 16.95 -7.60 -10.85
N ASN A 67 17.00 -7.96 -12.13
CA ASN A 67 15.80 -8.14 -12.94
C ASN A 67 15.32 -9.59 -12.79
N VAL A 68 14.07 -9.81 -12.39
CA VAL A 68 13.53 -11.17 -12.18
C VAL A 68 13.63 -12.07 -13.42
N LYS A 69 13.66 -11.50 -14.63
CA LYS A 69 13.84 -12.26 -15.88
C LYS A 69 15.26 -12.82 -16.04
N ASP A 70 16.27 -12.17 -15.47
CA ASP A 70 17.65 -12.70 -15.44
C ASP A 70 17.77 -13.93 -14.52
N PHE A 71 16.81 -14.12 -13.62
CA PHE A 71 16.68 -15.29 -12.75
C PHE A 71 15.72 -16.36 -13.30
N GLY A 72 15.22 -16.18 -14.53
CA GLY A 72 14.41 -17.16 -15.25
C GLY A 72 12.90 -16.95 -15.14
N ALA A 73 12.42 -15.82 -14.60
CA ALA A 73 10.99 -15.51 -14.61
C ALA A 73 10.53 -15.22 -16.05
N MET A 74 9.42 -15.82 -16.47
CA MET A 74 8.87 -15.67 -17.82
C MET A 74 7.93 -14.47 -17.90
N GLY A 75 7.10 -14.24 -16.88
CA GLY A 75 6.10 -13.17 -16.88
C GLY A 75 4.99 -13.36 -17.93
N ASP A 76 4.67 -14.60 -18.28
CA ASP A 76 3.69 -14.99 -19.29
C ASP A 76 2.29 -15.33 -18.73
N GLY A 77 2.14 -15.34 -17.40
CA GLY A 77 0.92 -15.67 -16.68
C GLY A 77 0.58 -17.16 -16.61
N VAL A 78 1.48 -18.03 -17.08
CA VAL A 78 1.28 -19.48 -17.16
C VAL A 78 2.41 -20.23 -16.47
N THR A 79 3.66 -19.83 -16.70
CA THR A 79 4.83 -20.38 -16.04
C THR A 79 4.85 -19.92 -14.59
N ASP A 80 5.05 -20.86 -13.66
CA ASP A 80 5.20 -20.52 -12.26
C ASP A 80 6.56 -19.87 -12.02
N ASP A 81 6.54 -18.56 -11.78
CA ASP A 81 7.72 -17.71 -11.64
C ASP A 81 8.21 -17.63 -10.18
N THR A 82 7.58 -18.35 -9.25
CA THR A 82 7.85 -18.21 -7.80
C THR A 82 9.31 -18.49 -7.45
N VAL A 83 9.89 -19.52 -8.06
CA VAL A 83 11.29 -19.91 -7.80
C VAL A 83 12.27 -18.85 -8.33
N ALA A 84 12.05 -18.36 -9.55
CA ALA A 84 12.89 -17.34 -10.17
C ALA A 84 12.85 -16.03 -9.37
N ILE A 85 11.65 -15.60 -8.95
CA ILE A 85 11.47 -14.40 -8.15
C ILE A 85 12.17 -14.53 -6.78
N ASN A 86 11.97 -15.64 -6.07
CA ASN A 86 12.65 -15.85 -4.79
C ASN A 86 14.18 -16.01 -4.93
N ALA A 87 14.68 -16.51 -6.07
CA ALA A 87 16.10 -16.51 -6.38
C ALA A 87 16.64 -15.07 -6.52
N ALA A 88 15.91 -14.19 -7.21
CA ALA A 88 16.23 -12.76 -7.27
C ALA A 88 16.18 -12.11 -5.87
N MET A 89 15.23 -12.48 -5.00
CA MET A 89 15.16 -11.93 -3.63
C MET A 89 16.37 -12.32 -2.77
N SER A 90 16.87 -13.54 -2.91
CA SER A 90 17.88 -14.12 -2.01
C SER A 90 19.32 -14.03 -2.51
N SER A 91 19.54 -13.81 -3.81
CA SER A 91 20.88 -13.81 -4.44
C SER A 91 21.86 -12.82 -3.79
N GLY A 92 23.06 -13.31 -3.50
CA GLY A 92 24.18 -12.54 -2.93
C GLY A 92 24.30 -12.64 -1.40
N ASP A 93 23.97 -13.78 -0.81
CA ASP A 93 24.12 -14.06 0.64
C ASP A 93 23.48 -12.98 1.53
N ARG A 94 22.23 -12.67 1.21
CA ARG A 94 21.50 -11.56 1.82
C ARG A 94 20.96 -11.90 3.21
N CYS A 95 20.57 -10.86 3.95
CA CYS A 95 19.97 -10.98 5.28
C CYS A 95 18.51 -11.48 5.21
N GLY A 96 18.28 -12.74 5.57
CA GLY A 96 16.96 -13.38 5.61
C GLY A 96 17.05 -14.83 6.06
N GLY A 97 15.97 -15.60 5.87
CA GLY A 97 15.94 -17.03 6.27
C GLY A 97 15.92 -17.29 7.78
N GLY A 98 15.66 -16.27 8.60
CA GLY A 98 15.63 -16.38 10.07
C GLY A 98 16.99 -16.50 10.75
N SER A 99 18.10 -16.29 10.03
CA SER A 99 19.47 -16.36 10.57
C SER A 99 20.14 -14.99 10.73
N CYS A 100 19.49 -13.92 10.29
CA CYS A 100 20.01 -12.56 10.28
C CYS A 100 18.97 -11.59 10.81
N GLU A 101 19.33 -10.81 11.83
CA GLU A 101 18.43 -9.85 12.49
C GLU A 101 18.15 -8.61 11.64
N SER A 102 19.20 -8.03 11.03
CA SER A 102 19.12 -6.87 10.14
C SER A 102 20.42 -6.70 9.34
N SER A 103 20.39 -5.94 8.24
CA SER A 103 21.59 -5.59 7.48
C SER A 103 21.42 -4.32 6.65
N THR A 104 22.46 -3.49 6.62
CA THR A 104 22.60 -2.38 5.67
C THR A 104 23.58 -2.69 4.53
N LEU A 105 24.20 -3.87 4.55
CA LEU A 105 25.29 -4.25 3.63
C LEU A 105 24.79 -5.02 2.41
N THR A 106 23.54 -5.50 2.41
CA THR A 106 22.97 -6.34 1.36
C THR A 106 21.67 -5.76 0.76
N PRO A 107 21.67 -4.50 0.26
CA PRO A 107 20.50 -3.89 -0.34
C PRO A 107 20.14 -4.55 -1.67
N ALA A 108 18.84 -4.68 -1.97
CA ALA A 108 18.39 -5.15 -3.28
C ALA A 108 17.30 -4.26 -3.86
N ILE A 109 17.44 -3.94 -5.14
CA ILE A 109 16.34 -3.54 -6.00
C ILE A 109 15.99 -4.76 -6.84
N VAL A 110 14.84 -5.37 -6.57
CA VAL A 110 14.29 -6.47 -7.36
C VAL A 110 13.26 -5.90 -8.31
N TYR A 111 13.64 -5.82 -9.58
CA TYR A 111 12.89 -5.19 -10.64
C TYR A 111 12.04 -6.19 -11.41
N PHE A 112 10.78 -5.83 -11.65
CA PHE A 112 9.82 -6.59 -12.43
C PHE A 112 9.53 -5.82 -13.73
N PRO A 113 10.02 -6.30 -14.89
CA PRO A 113 9.56 -5.81 -16.19
C PRO A 113 8.06 -6.04 -16.36
N GLN A 114 7.45 -5.36 -17.34
CA GLN A 114 6.07 -5.64 -17.74
C GLN A 114 5.85 -7.16 -17.97
N GLY A 115 4.75 -7.67 -17.43
CA GLY A 115 4.35 -9.08 -17.54
C GLY A 115 3.33 -9.48 -16.49
N THR A 116 2.89 -10.74 -16.57
CA THR A 116 2.07 -11.39 -15.55
C THR A 116 2.88 -12.55 -14.97
N TYR A 117 3.20 -12.49 -13.70
CA TYR A 117 4.04 -13.48 -13.02
C TYR A 117 3.14 -14.36 -12.17
N LEU A 118 2.89 -15.59 -12.62
CA LEU A 118 2.11 -16.56 -11.86
C LEU A 118 2.93 -17.03 -10.66
N VAL A 119 2.37 -16.98 -9.46
CA VAL A 119 3.03 -17.43 -8.23
C VAL A 119 2.15 -18.40 -7.45
N SER A 120 2.73 -19.48 -6.95
CA SER A 120 2.04 -20.53 -6.18
C SER A 120 2.38 -20.54 -4.69
N SER A 121 3.40 -19.77 -4.28
CA SER A 121 3.76 -19.57 -2.88
C SER A 121 4.30 -18.15 -2.64
N ALA A 122 4.54 -17.81 -1.38
CA ALA A 122 4.96 -16.48 -0.98
C ALA A 122 6.26 -16.03 -1.67
N ILE A 123 6.31 -14.74 -2.02
CA ILE A 123 7.52 -14.00 -2.32
C ILE A 123 8.06 -13.47 -0.98
N ASN A 124 9.04 -14.19 -0.43
CA ASN A 124 9.64 -13.85 0.86
C ASN A 124 10.63 -12.71 0.69
N THR A 125 10.31 -11.56 1.28
CA THR A 125 11.16 -10.39 1.12
C THR A 125 12.30 -10.41 2.14
N TYR A 126 13.53 -10.41 1.65
CA TYR A 126 14.72 -10.28 2.49
C TYR A 126 14.86 -8.85 3.02
N TYR A 127 15.62 -8.67 4.10
CA TYR A 127 15.84 -7.36 4.71
C TYR A 127 16.41 -6.35 3.69
N TYR A 128 16.07 -5.07 3.80
CA TYR A 128 16.55 -4.00 2.92
C TYR A 128 16.25 -4.19 1.41
N THR A 129 15.06 -4.68 1.08
CA THR A 129 14.63 -4.95 -0.31
C THR A 129 13.61 -3.93 -0.81
N GLN A 130 13.82 -3.45 -2.03
CA GLN A 130 12.84 -2.71 -2.82
C GLN A 130 12.35 -3.58 -3.97
N ILE A 131 11.05 -3.85 -4.00
CA ILE A 131 10.33 -4.47 -5.11
C ILE A 131 9.81 -3.34 -6.00
N ILE A 132 10.23 -3.30 -7.25
CA ILE A 132 9.84 -2.22 -8.18
C ILE A 132 9.38 -2.83 -9.50
N GLY A 133 8.11 -2.64 -9.84
CA GLY A 133 7.61 -2.93 -11.18
C GLY A 133 7.85 -1.80 -12.17
N ASP A 134 7.75 -2.12 -13.45
CA ASP A 134 7.67 -1.15 -14.54
C ASP A 134 6.55 -0.13 -14.25
N ALA A 135 6.90 1.14 -14.12
CA ALA A 135 5.93 2.18 -13.74
C ALA A 135 5.03 2.64 -14.90
N LYS A 136 5.40 2.35 -16.15
CA LYS A 136 4.58 2.67 -17.34
C LYS A 136 3.48 1.64 -17.51
N ASN A 137 3.79 0.36 -17.29
CA ASN A 137 2.86 -0.76 -17.34
C ASN A 137 3.10 -1.69 -16.14
N PRO A 138 2.48 -1.40 -14.97
CA PRO A 138 2.66 -2.19 -13.74
C PRO A 138 2.46 -3.69 -13.97
N PRO A 139 3.47 -4.54 -13.66
CA PRO A 139 3.32 -5.97 -13.79
C PRO A 139 2.36 -6.54 -12.73
N THR A 140 1.80 -7.70 -13.06
CA THR A 140 0.85 -8.41 -12.21
C THR A 140 1.53 -9.59 -11.53
N LEU A 141 1.46 -9.66 -10.20
CA LEU A 141 1.69 -10.88 -9.43
C LEU A 141 0.36 -11.63 -9.34
N LEU A 142 0.24 -12.74 -10.05
CA LEU A 142 -0.99 -13.50 -10.16
C LEU A 142 -0.91 -14.71 -9.22
N ALA A 143 -1.68 -14.70 -8.14
CA ALA A 143 -1.75 -15.86 -7.26
C ALA A 143 -2.43 -17.02 -8.00
N SER A 144 -1.78 -18.18 -8.05
CA SER A 144 -2.33 -19.36 -8.72
C SER A 144 -3.58 -19.88 -8.01
N PRO A 145 -4.44 -20.67 -8.68
CA PRO A 145 -5.63 -21.24 -8.03
C PRO A 145 -5.32 -22.10 -6.80
N GLY A 146 -4.12 -22.70 -6.77
CA GLY A 146 -3.62 -23.52 -5.67
C GLY A 146 -2.68 -22.79 -4.71
N PHE A 147 -2.63 -21.45 -4.75
CA PHE A 147 -1.77 -20.66 -3.88
C PHE A 147 -1.98 -21.04 -2.41
N ASN A 148 -0.90 -21.45 -1.74
CA ASN A 148 -0.95 -21.95 -0.36
C ASN A 148 0.25 -21.45 0.43
N SER A 149 0.18 -20.19 0.84
CA SER A 149 1.17 -19.53 1.69
C SER A 149 0.50 -18.39 2.45
N PHE A 150 1.23 -17.75 3.37
CA PHE A 150 0.66 -16.72 4.24
C PHE A 150 0.13 -15.50 3.45
N ALA A 151 0.94 -14.94 2.56
CA ALA A 151 0.55 -13.87 1.63
C ALA A 151 1.38 -13.95 0.34
N VAL A 152 0.91 -13.29 -0.74
CA VAL A 152 1.65 -13.24 -2.02
C VAL A 152 3.02 -12.57 -1.83
N ILE A 153 3.06 -11.43 -1.13
CA ILE A 153 4.32 -10.82 -0.67
C ILE A 153 4.36 -10.92 0.85
N ASP A 154 5.45 -11.48 1.38
CA ASP A 154 5.68 -11.66 2.81
C ASP A 154 6.86 -10.80 3.29
N ALA A 155 6.56 -9.78 4.11
CA ALA A 155 7.54 -8.86 4.66
C ALA A 155 8.33 -9.40 5.85
N ASP A 156 7.80 -10.41 6.55
CA ASP A 156 8.40 -10.98 7.75
C ASP A 156 7.93 -12.43 7.99
N PRO A 157 8.47 -13.39 7.21
CA PRO A 157 7.97 -14.75 7.25
C PRO A 157 8.08 -15.38 8.64
N TYR A 158 7.03 -16.08 9.07
CA TYR A 158 7.09 -16.96 10.22
C TYR A 158 8.03 -18.15 9.95
N ILE A 159 8.88 -18.47 10.91
CA ILE A 159 9.78 -19.61 10.83
C ILE A 159 8.98 -20.89 11.04
N PRO A 160 8.98 -21.85 10.10
CA PRO A 160 8.30 -23.13 10.29
C PRO A 160 8.77 -23.83 11.56
N ASN A 161 7.84 -24.27 12.40
CA ASN A 161 8.10 -24.85 13.74
C ASN A 161 8.84 -23.90 14.71
N GLY A 162 8.87 -22.59 14.44
CA GLY A 162 9.50 -21.58 15.27
C GLY A 162 8.66 -21.10 16.45
N TYR A 163 7.50 -21.71 16.71
CA TYR A 163 6.58 -21.33 17.81
C TYR A 163 6.24 -19.83 17.85
N GLY A 164 6.07 -19.22 16.67
CA GLY A 164 5.79 -17.79 16.52
C GLY A 164 7.03 -16.93 16.24
N ALA A 165 8.24 -17.51 16.22
CA ALA A 165 9.43 -16.83 15.76
C ALA A 165 9.31 -16.43 14.28
N GLN A 166 9.81 -15.25 13.95
CA GLN A 166 9.78 -14.64 12.62
C GLN A 166 11.20 -14.37 12.14
N TRP A 167 11.35 -13.98 10.88
CA TRP A 167 12.66 -13.67 10.32
C TRP A 167 13.28 -12.44 10.97
N PHE A 168 12.46 -11.44 11.29
CA PHE A 168 12.90 -10.18 11.85
C PHE A 168 12.10 -9.85 13.10
N THR A 169 12.66 -9.02 13.96
CA THR A 169 11.88 -8.39 15.03
C THR A 169 11.05 -7.30 14.36
N ASN A 170 9.72 -7.34 14.50
CA ASN A 170 8.83 -6.43 13.76
C ASN A 170 9.16 -4.95 13.96
N GLN A 171 9.57 -4.54 15.17
CA GLN A 171 9.97 -3.16 15.47
C GLN A 171 11.28 -2.76 14.77
N ASP A 172 12.11 -3.72 14.36
CA ASP A 172 13.38 -3.50 13.68
C ASP A 172 13.30 -3.83 12.16
N ASN A 173 12.11 -4.11 11.63
CA ASN A 173 11.92 -4.51 10.25
C ASN A 173 11.86 -3.30 9.29
N PHE A 174 13.01 -2.65 9.10
CA PHE A 174 13.17 -1.39 8.35
C PHE A 174 13.43 -1.58 6.85
N PHE A 175 13.42 -0.45 6.13
CA PHE A 175 14.00 -0.29 4.78
C PHE A 175 13.44 -1.16 3.65
N ARG A 176 12.11 -1.28 3.59
CA ARG A 176 11.40 -2.03 2.55
C ARG A 176 10.58 -1.14 1.65
N SER A 177 10.43 -1.52 0.39
CA SER A 177 9.48 -0.84 -0.48
C SER A 177 8.85 -1.78 -1.48
N VAL A 178 7.56 -1.59 -1.78
CA VAL A 178 6.88 -2.23 -2.91
C VAL A 178 6.25 -1.14 -3.76
N ARG A 179 6.58 -1.12 -5.05
CA ARG A 179 6.16 -0.06 -5.96
C ARG A 179 5.69 -0.59 -7.31
N ASN A 180 4.65 0.03 -7.85
CA ASN A 180 4.17 -0.18 -9.22
C ASN A 180 3.81 -1.64 -9.51
N LEU A 181 2.92 -2.23 -8.70
CA LEU A 181 2.50 -3.62 -8.88
C LEU A 181 0.99 -3.77 -8.83
N ILE A 182 0.51 -4.75 -9.57
CA ILE A 182 -0.82 -5.33 -9.38
C ILE A 182 -0.64 -6.67 -8.68
N ILE A 183 -1.42 -6.94 -7.64
CA ILE A 183 -1.48 -8.25 -6.97
C ILE A 183 -2.88 -8.80 -7.22
N ASP A 184 -3.00 -9.89 -7.95
CA ASP A 184 -4.29 -10.47 -8.33
C ASP A 184 -4.53 -11.80 -7.61
N LEU A 185 -5.52 -11.79 -6.72
CA LEU A 185 -5.93 -12.95 -5.93
C LEU A 185 -7.12 -13.68 -6.55
N ARG A 186 -7.72 -13.19 -7.64
CA ARG A 186 -9.04 -13.65 -8.12
C ARG A 186 -9.06 -15.08 -8.64
N GLN A 187 -7.92 -15.68 -8.94
CA GLN A 187 -7.84 -17.09 -9.29
C GLN A 187 -7.88 -18.03 -8.08
N VAL A 188 -7.53 -17.53 -6.89
CA VAL A 188 -7.70 -18.30 -5.65
C VAL A 188 -9.21 -18.46 -5.41
N PRO A 189 -9.71 -19.68 -5.10
CA PRO A 189 -11.12 -19.88 -4.79
C PRO A 189 -11.59 -18.95 -3.67
N SER A 190 -12.71 -18.26 -3.85
CA SER A 190 -13.16 -17.22 -2.92
C SER A 190 -13.35 -17.70 -1.48
N ALA A 191 -13.66 -18.98 -1.28
CA ALA A 191 -13.81 -19.58 0.05
C ALA A 191 -12.48 -19.78 0.78
N ASN A 192 -11.35 -19.76 0.07
CA ASN A 192 -10.02 -19.89 0.65
C ASN A 192 -9.51 -18.52 1.10
N LEU A 193 -8.70 -18.51 2.17
CA LEU A 193 -7.96 -17.33 2.55
C LEU A 193 -6.87 -17.04 1.50
N ALA A 194 -6.84 -15.80 1.02
CA ALA A 194 -5.79 -15.30 0.15
C ALA A 194 -5.43 -13.89 0.61
N ILE A 195 -4.16 -13.64 0.91
CA ILE A 195 -3.67 -12.34 1.36
C ILE A 195 -2.71 -11.79 0.31
N GLY A 196 -2.92 -10.54 -0.11
CA GLY A 196 -2.01 -9.89 -1.08
C GLY A 196 -0.67 -9.53 -0.44
N LEU A 197 -0.72 -8.80 0.67
CA LEU A 197 0.45 -8.27 1.36
C LEU A 197 0.41 -8.66 2.84
N HIS A 198 1.39 -9.43 3.31
CA HIS A 198 1.75 -9.44 4.72
C HIS A 198 2.79 -8.32 4.93
N TRP A 199 2.37 -7.23 5.56
CA TRP A 199 3.13 -5.99 5.66
C TRP A 199 3.49 -5.62 7.11
N GLN A 200 4.03 -6.58 7.85
CA GLN A 200 4.53 -6.37 9.21
C GLN A 200 5.91 -5.70 9.17
N VAL A 201 5.92 -4.37 9.27
CA VAL A 201 7.10 -3.54 9.03
C VAL A 201 7.22 -2.38 10.02
N SER A 202 8.38 -1.74 10.02
CA SER A 202 8.70 -0.55 10.81
C SER A 202 9.00 0.69 9.96
N GLN A 203 9.78 1.65 10.47
CA GLN A 203 10.13 2.89 9.78
C GLN A 203 10.95 2.66 8.50
N ALA A 204 11.04 3.73 7.70
CA ALA A 204 11.71 3.74 6.40
C ALA A 204 11.16 2.68 5.42
N THR A 205 9.87 2.37 5.54
CA THR A 205 9.15 1.47 4.64
C THR A 205 8.07 2.20 3.85
N SER A 206 7.73 1.68 2.66
CA SER A 206 6.67 2.26 1.82
C SER A 206 5.99 1.27 0.88
N LEU A 207 4.68 1.43 0.72
CA LEU A 207 3.93 0.92 -0.43
C LEU A 207 3.54 2.14 -1.29
N VAL A 208 3.78 2.08 -2.60
CA VAL A 208 3.50 3.17 -3.53
C VAL A 208 2.96 2.65 -4.86
N ASN A 209 1.82 3.13 -5.34
CA ASN A 209 1.25 2.71 -6.63
C ASN A 209 1.05 1.19 -6.70
N VAL A 210 0.27 0.66 -5.78
CA VAL A 210 -0.06 -0.77 -5.70
C VAL A 210 -1.57 -0.96 -5.86
N VAL A 211 -1.97 -1.94 -6.67
CA VAL A 211 -3.36 -2.35 -6.82
C VAL A 211 -3.49 -3.80 -6.34
N VAL A 212 -4.50 -4.10 -5.52
CA VAL A 212 -4.83 -5.48 -5.14
C VAL A 212 -6.23 -5.82 -5.63
N GLU A 213 -6.31 -6.83 -6.50
CA GLU A 213 -7.53 -7.35 -7.10
C GLU A 213 -7.99 -8.60 -6.36
N MET A 214 -9.22 -8.58 -5.85
CA MET A 214 -9.79 -9.64 -5.02
C MET A 214 -11.17 -10.06 -5.52
N SER A 215 -11.64 -11.22 -5.05
CA SER A 215 -12.99 -11.69 -5.36
C SER A 215 -14.04 -10.78 -4.73
N THR A 216 -15.16 -10.55 -5.41
CA THR A 216 -16.37 -9.90 -4.87
C THR A 216 -17.48 -10.91 -4.57
N ALA A 217 -17.17 -12.21 -4.61
CA ALA A 217 -18.15 -13.23 -4.27
C ALA A 217 -18.58 -13.10 -2.80
N ALA A 218 -19.87 -13.24 -2.53
CA ALA A 218 -20.40 -13.19 -1.17
C ALA A 218 -19.70 -14.23 -0.29
N GLY A 219 -19.22 -13.81 0.89
CA GLY A 219 -18.49 -14.69 1.81
C GLY A 219 -17.07 -15.01 1.37
N THR A 220 -16.47 -14.23 0.47
CA THR A 220 -15.04 -14.36 0.15
C THR A 220 -14.18 -14.25 1.41
N ASN A 221 -13.05 -14.94 1.43
CA ASN A 221 -12.01 -14.82 2.45
C ASN A 221 -10.76 -14.10 1.94
N HIS A 222 -10.84 -13.40 0.80
CA HIS A 222 -9.70 -12.65 0.27
C HIS A 222 -9.48 -11.37 1.09
N GLN A 223 -8.21 -11.03 1.29
CA GLN A 223 -7.78 -9.86 2.03
C GLN A 223 -6.62 -9.16 1.31
N GLY A 224 -6.69 -7.83 1.23
CA GLY A 224 -5.71 -7.08 0.45
C GLY A 224 -4.37 -6.99 1.18
N LEU A 225 -4.42 -6.46 2.39
CA LEU A 225 -3.26 -6.31 3.28
C LEU A 225 -3.57 -6.83 4.68
N LEU A 226 -2.59 -7.52 5.26
CA LEU A 226 -2.56 -7.91 6.66
C LEU A 226 -1.31 -7.32 7.31
N MET A 227 -1.51 -6.61 8.41
CA MET A 227 -0.46 -6.09 9.28
C MET A 227 -0.93 -6.29 10.72
N GLU A 228 -0.28 -7.19 11.44
CA GLU A 228 -0.64 -7.60 12.80
C GLU A 228 0.10 -6.80 13.89
N ASN A 229 1.30 -6.28 13.60
CA ASN A 229 2.08 -5.39 14.48
C ASN A 229 3.20 -4.67 13.69
N GLY A 230 4.09 -3.97 14.40
CA GLY A 230 5.24 -3.22 13.87
C GLY A 230 5.35 -1.81 14.47
N SER A 231 6.35 -1.04 14.02
CA SER A 231 6.56 0.37 14.39
C SER A 231 6.66 1.25 13.14
N GLY A 232 5.53 1.34 12.47
CA GLY A 232 5.39 1.69 11.08
C GLY A 232 5.60 3.14 10.73
N GLY A 233 5.43 3.33 9.43
CA GLY A 233 5.88 4.45 8.64
C GLY A 233 4.81 4.93 7.66
N PHE A 234 5.06 4.85 6.36
CA PHE A 234 4.23 5.48 5.32
C PHE A 234 3.72 4.47 4.29
N MET A 235 2.48 4.63 3.83
CA MET A 235 1.99 3.94 2.64
C MET A 235 1.01 4.85 1.89
N GLY A 236 1.02 4.79 0.57
CA GLY A 236 0.06 5.58 -0.18
C GLY A 236 -0.02 5.32 -1.67
N ASP A 237 -1.03 5.94 -2.27
CA ASP A 237 -1.37 5.72 -3.67
C ASP A 237 -1.68 4.22 -3.93
N ILE A 238 -2.61 3.66 -3.16
CA ILE A 238 -2.95 2.23 -3.14
C ILE A 238 -4.43 2.03 -3.42
N VAL A 239 -4.76 1.03 -4.22
CA VAL A 239 -6.13 0.65 -4.57
C VAL A 239 -6.41 -0.80 -4.20
N PHE A 240 -7.51 -1.04 -3.49
CA PHE A 240 -8.02 -2.38 -3.19
C PHE A 240 -9.40 -2.57 -3.82
N ASN A 241 -9.55 -3.61 -4.65
CA ASN A 241 -10.78 -3.91 -5.38
C ASN A 241 -11.34 -5.27 -4.92
N GLY A 242 -12.54 -5.25 -4.32
CA GLY A 242 -13.21 -6.43 -3.78
C GLY A 242 -12.70 -6.86 -2.40
N GLY A 243 -12.89 -8.14 -2.09
CA GLY A 243 -12.37 -8.78 -0.89
C GLY A 243 -13.26 -8.64 0.34
N LYS A 244 -12.98 -9.48 1.33
CA LYS A 244 -13.59 -9.38 2.67
C LYS A 244 -13.07 -8.15 3.39
N ILE A 245 -11.75 -7.95 3.30
CA ILE A 245 -11.02 -6.89 3.97
C ILE A 245 -10.10 -6.22 2.94
N GLY A 246 -10.25 -4.91 2.76
CA GLY A 246 -9.28 -4.12 1.99
C GLY A 246 -7.92 -4.16 2.70
N ILE A 247 -7.83 -3.54 3.87
CA ILE A 247 -6.64 -3.61 4.74
C ILE A 247 -7.04 -3.96 6.18
N GLN A 248 -6.29 -4.87 6.80
CA GLN A 248 -6.29 -5.07 8.25
C GLN A 248 -5.00 -4.49 8.82
N VAL A 249 -5.11 -3.60 9.80
CA VAL A 249 -3.97 -2.89 10.37
C VAL A 249 -3.93 -2.96 11.88
N GLY A 250 -2.78 -3.39 12.38
CA GLY A 250 -2.35 -3.45 13.76
C GLY A 250 -0.90 -2.98 13.82
N ASN A 251 -0.62 -1.83 14.40
CA ASN A 251 0.74 -1.28 14.44
C ASN A 251 0.81 -0.11 15.43
N GLN A 252 1.98 0.22 15.97
CA GLN A 252 2.11 1.37 16.88
C GLN A 252 1.58 2.66 16.23
N GLN A 253 2.10 2.99 15.04
CA GLN A 253 1.71 4.18 14.29
C GLN A 253 1.89 3.99 12.78
N PHE A 254 1.13 4.74 12.00
CA PHE A 254 1.30 4.81 10.54
C PHE A 254 0.69 6.09 9.95
N THR A 255 1.23 6.51 8.81
CA THR A 255 0.62 7.50 7.94
C THR A 255 0.20 6.85 6.63
N VAL A 256 -1.09 6.92 6.32
CA VAL A 256 -1.69 6.34 5.11
C VAL A 256 -2.23 7.48 4.25
N ARG A 257 -1.81 7.58 2.98
CA ARG A 257 -2.26 8.65 2.07
C ARG A 257 -2.80 8.11 0.75
N ASN A 258 -3.90 8.66 0.23
CA ASN A 258 -4.45 8.28 -1.08
C ASN A 258 -4.74 6.77 -1.16
N LEU A 259 -5.52 6.28 -0.20
CA LEU A 259 -6.04 4.92 -0.16
C LEU A 259 -7.40 4.90 -0.85
N THR A 260 -7.59 4.02 -1.82
CA THR A 260 -8.90 3.74 -2.41
C THR A 260 -9.32 2.30 -2.13
N VAL A 261 -10.54 2.09 -1.64
CA VAL A 261 -11.11 0.75 -1.48
C VAL A 261 -12.50 0.69 -2.12
N ASN A 262 -12.69 -0.30 -3.00
CA ASN A 262 -13.92 -0.48 -3.77
C ASN A 262 -14.53 -1.86 -3.51
N ASN A 263 -15.82 -1.91 -3.20
CA ASN A 263 -16.61 -3.15 -3.15
C ASN A 263 -16.07 -4.22 -2.16
N ALA A 264 -15.42 -3.80 -1.08
CA ALA A 264 -15.01 -4.69 0.00
C ALA A 264 -16.13 -4.86 1.04
N ASP A 265 -16.18 -5.96 1.77
CA ASP A 265 -17.08 -6.03 2.93
C ASP A 265 -16.66 -4.96 3.96
N THR A 266 -15.37 -4.97 4.35
CA THR A 266 -14.77 -3.93 5.22
C THR A 266 -13.59 -3.30 4.52
N ALA A 267 -13.57 -1.96 4.39
CA ALA A 267 -12.44 -1.29 3.74
C ALA A 267 -11.17 -1.30 4.61
N VAL A 268 -11.31 -0.91 5.88
CA VAL A 268 -10.23 -0.84 6.87
C VAL A 268 -10.69 -1.54 8.14
N LEU A 269 -10.00 -2.61 8.54
CA LEU A 269 -10.15 -3.24 9.85
C LEU A 269 -8.99 -2.83 10.75
N GLY A 270 -9.25 -1.94 11.71
CA GLY A 270 -8.28 -1.53 12.73
C GLY A 270 -8.33 -2.49 13.91
N VAL A 271 -7.26 -3.26 14.13
CA VAL A 271 -7.20 -4.23 15.24
C VAL A 271 -6.56 -3.62 16.49
N TRP A 272 -5.46 -2.87 16.33
CA TRP A 272 -4.85 -2.11 17.42
C TRP A 272 -3.93 -1.01 16.88
N ASN A 273 -3.77 0.07 17.63
CA ASN A 273 -2.70 1.04 17.42
C ASN A 273 -2.47 1.90 18.66
N TRP A 274 -1.42 2.72 18.64
CA TRP A 274 -1.35 3.90 19.49
C TRP A 274 -1.99 5.10 18.77
N GLY A 275 -1.65 5.29 17.49
CA GLY A 275 -2.33 6.25 16.65
C GLY A 275 -1.98 6.17 15.16
N PHE A 276 -2.99 6.24 14.32
CA PHE A 276 -2.85 6.29 12.86
C PHE A 276 -3.35 7.64 12.31
N THR A 277 -2.77 8.06 11.19
CA THR A 277 -3.28 9.17 10.38
C THR A 277 -3.59 8.68 8.97
N PHE A 278 -4.83 8.91 8.56
CA PHE A 278 -5.33 8.61 7.22
C PHE A 278 -5.66 9.92 6.50
N GLN A 279 -5.00 10.19 5.38
CA GLN A 279 -5.21 11.38 4.57
C GLN A 279 -5.65 11.00 3.15
N THR A 280 -6.69 11.66 2.61
CA THR A 280 -7.15 11.39 1.24
C THR A 280 -7.59 9.93 1.08
N VAL A 281 -8.64 9.53 1.79
CA VAL A 281 -9.19 8.17 1.70
C VAL A 281 -10.46 8.17 0.84
N THR A 282 -10.54 7.25 -0.13
CA THR A 282 -11.73 7.05 -0.95
C THR A 282 -12.31 5.66 -0.70
N ILE A 283 -13.58 5.59 -0.27
CA ILE A 283 -14.27 4.33 0.02
C ILE A 283 -15.56 4.28 -0.80
N ASN A 284 -15.72 3.25 -1.63
CA ASN A 284 -16.84 3.13 -2.55
C ASN A 284 -17.52 1.77 -2.40
N SER A 285 -18.82 1.79 -2.13
CA SER A 285 -19.67 0.59 -2.14
C SER A 285 -19.19 -0.52 -1.20
N CYS A 286 -18.57 -0.17 -0.07
CA CYS A 286 -18.21 -1.14 0.96
C CYS A 286 -19.38 -1.34 1.94
N GLN A 287 -19.40 -2.41 2.75
CA GLN A 287 -20.40 -2.51 3.84
C GLN A 287 -20.01 -1.60 5.00
N ILE A 288 -18.73 -1.56 5.34
CA ILE A 288 -18.15 -0.72 6.39
C ILE A 288 -16.89 -0.04 5.85
N GLY A 289 -16.72 1.25 6.15
CA GLY A 289 -15.48 1.96 5.87
C GLY A 289 -14.36 1.53 6.82
N PHE A 290 -14.40 2.02 8.06
CA PHE A 290 -13.48 1.70 9.14
C PHE A 290 -14.21 0.89 10.21
N ASP A 291 -13.78 -0.35 10.44
CA ASP A 291 -14.24 -1.20 11.54
C ASP A 291 -13.11 -1.26 12.58
N LEU A 292 -13.33 -0.64 13.73
CA LEU A 292 -12.29 -0.36 14.72
C LEU A 292 -12.55 -1.16 16.00
N THR A 293 -11.62 -2.04 16.33
CA THR A 293 -11.58 -2.69 17.64
C THR A 293 -11.22 -1.63 18.68
N THR A 294 -12.06 -1.46 19.70
CA THR A 294 -11.99 -0.36 20.70
C THR A 294 -12.44 -0.85 22.08
N GLY A 295 -12.15 -0.07 23.12
CA GLY A 295 -12.54 -0.38 24.51
C GLY A 295 -11.41 -0.94 25.38
N GLY A 296 -10.31 -1.39 24.77
CA GLY A 296 -9.13 -1.89 25.47
C GLY A 296 -8.25 -0.77 26.02
N THR A 297 -8.01 -0.76 27.33
CA THR A 297 -7.23 0.28 28.03
C THR A 297 -6.03 -0.28 28.79
N THR A 298 -5.71 -1.56 28.62
CA THR A 298 -4.54 -2.22 29.21
C THR A 298 -3.68 -2.82 28.11
N GLU A 299 -2.41 -3.06 28.39
CA GLU A 299 -1.50 -3.74 27.45
C GLU A 299 -2.04 -5.11 27.00
N SER A 300 -2.57 -5.90 27.95
CA SER A 300 -3.16 -7.22 27.67
C SER A 300 -4.44 -7.20 26.83
N THR A 301 -5.08 -6.04 26.71
CA THR A 301 -6.32 -5.87 25.96
C THR A 301 -6.18 -4.77 24.92
N GLN A 302 -4.96 -4.42 24.50
CA GLN A 302 -4.70 -3.28 23.62
C GLN A 302 -5.56 -3.36 22.35
N THR A 303 -6.23 -2.24 22.04
CA THR A 303 -7.06 -2.07 20.84
C THR A 303 -6.67 -0.77 20.13
N VAL A 304 -7.47 -0.28 19.18
CA VAL A 304 -7.21 0.99 18.48
C VAL A 304 -7.23 2.13 19.50
N GLY A 305 -6.08 2.78 19.67
CA GLY A 305 -5.91 3.92 20.57
C GLY A 305 -6.45 5.20 19.95
N SER A 306 -6.04 5.51 18.71
CA SER A 306 -6.53 6.71 18.02
C SER A 306 -6.51 6.62 16.50
N GLU A 307 -7.48 7.28 15.87
CA GLU A 307 -7.56 7.48 14.43
C GLU A 307 -7.75 8.96 14.09
N ALA A 308 -6.87 9.51 13.25
CA ALA A 308 -7.04 10.83 12.65
C ALA A 308 -7.31 10.68 11.16
N ILE A 309 -8.55 10.95 10.72
CA ILE A 309 -8.98 10.79 9.33
C ILE A 309 -9.26 12.17 8.75
N ILE A 310 -8.50 12.54 7.72
CA ILE A 310 -8.56 13.85 7.05
C ILE A 310 -8.77 13.68 5.54
N ASP A 311 -9.62 14.52 4.95
CA ASP A 311 -9.90 14.57 3.51
C ASP A 311 -10.44 13.26 2.93
N ALA A 312 -11.47 12.65 3.54
CA ALA A 312 -12.03 11.40 3.02
C ALA A 312 -13.30 11.62 2.17
N VAL A 313 -13.47 10.78 1.14
CA VAL A 313 -14.68 10.69 0.32
C VAL A 313 -15.26 9.28 0.44
N VAL A 314 -16.48 9.18 0.92
CA VAL A 314 -17.14 7.89 1.19
C VAL A 314 -18.48 7.87 0.46
N THR A 315 -18.68 6.85 -0.38
CA THR A 315 -19.87 6.74 -1.22
C THR A 315 -20.53 5.37 -1.10
N ASN A 316 -21.87 5.36 -1.05
CA ASN A 316 -22.71 4.16 -1.05
C ASN A 316 -22.26 3.08 -0.04
N THR A 317 -21.80 3.52 1.13
CA THR A 317 -21.26 2.66 2.19
C THR A 317 -22.15 2.81 3.41
N PRO A 318 -22.87 1.78 3.89
CA PRO A 318 -23.84 1.90 4.96
C PRO A 318 -23.31 2.56 6.24
N ILE A 319 -22.08 2.22 6.63
CA ILE A 319 -21.42 2.73 7.84
C ILE A 319 -20.02 3.23 7.48
N PHE A 320 -19.71 4.50 7.72
CA PHE A 320 -18.36 5.02 7.52
C PHE A 320 -17.40 4.52 8.61
N VAL A 321 -17.62 4.87 9.88
CA VAL A 321 -16.80 4.36 11.00
C VAL A 321 -17.66 3.58 11.99
N ARG A 322 -17.18 2.41 12.42
CA ARG A 322 -17.81 1.57 13.43
C ARG A 322 -16.82 1.22 14.52
N SER A 323 -17.16 1.53 15.77
CA SER A 323 -16.41 1.07 16.95
C SER A 323 -16.99 -0.24 17.49
N SER A 324 -16.15 -1.17 17.93
CA SER A 324 -16.61 -2.40 18.60
C SER A 324 -17.27 -2.14 19.95
N THR A 325 -16.84 -1.10 20.67
CA THR A 325 -17.34 -0.74 22.01
C THR A 325 -17.74 0.73 22.03
N ALA A 326 -18.84 1.07 22.71
CA ALA A 326 -19.25 2.46 22.89
C ALA A 326 -18.35 3.19 23.89
N SER A 327 -18.00 4.46 23.61
CA SER A 327 -17.34 5.33 24.58
C SER A 327 -18.37 5.96 25.53
N ASN A 328 -18.45 5.47 26.77
CA ASN A 328 -19.47 5.88 27.75
C ASN A 328 -18.92 6.88 28.78
N GLY A 329 -18.38 8.01 28.30
CA GLY A 329 -17.82 9.07 29.16
C GLY A 329 -16.38 8.85 29.62
N THR A 330 -15.70 7.80 29.11
CA THR A 330 -14.27 7.55 29.28
C THR A 330 -13.61 7.32 27.92
N LEU A 331 -12.39 7.82 27.75
CA LEU A 331 -11.61 7.63 26.52
C LEU A 331 -11.21 6.16 26.34
N ALA A 332 -11.64 5.55 25.24
CA ALA A 332 -11.25 4.20 24.84
C ALA A 332 -11.40 4.01 23.32
N GLY A 333 -10.54 4.70 22.55
CA GLY A 333 -10.59 4.79 21.08
C GLY A 333 -10.92 6.21 20.63
N SER A 334 -9.89 7.06 20.54
CA SER A 334 -10.01 8.43 20.06
C SER A 334 -10.25 8.45 18.56
N LEU A 335 -11.10 9.37 18.09
CA LEU A 335 -11.38 9.54 16.67
C LEU A 335 -11.47 11.03 16.35
N VAL A 336 -10.71 11.47 15.34
CA VAL A 336 -10.81 12.81 14.75
C VAL A 336 -11.16 12.67 13.29
N LEU A 337 -12.22 13.37 12.87
CA LEU A 337 -12.67 13.44 11.49
C LEU A 337 -12.57 14.88 11.00
N ASN A 338 -11.90 15.11 9.87
CA ASN A 338 -11.79 16.43 9.27
C ASN A 338 -12.00 16.38 7.75
N ASN A 339 -12.87 17.24 7.24
CA ASN A 339 -13.23 17.31 5.82
C ASN A 339 -13.66 15.96 5.21
N ILE A 340 -14.69 15.34 5.82
CA ILE A 340 -15.22 14.05 5.35
C ILE A 340 -16.46 14.29 4.48
N LYS A 341 -16.37 13.96 3.19
CA LYS A 341 -17.49 14.00 2.26
C LYS A 341 -18.20 12.65 2.20
N LEU A 342 -19.46 12.64 2.60
CA LEU A 342 -20.33 11.46 2.59
C LEU A 342 -21.38 11.58 1.48
N THR A 343 -21.64 10.50 0.77
CA THR A 343 -22.74 10.41 -0.22
C THR A 343 -23.44 9.06 -0.10
N ASN A 344 -24.71 9.07 0.31
CA ASN A 344 -25.48 7.86 0.61
C ASN A 344 -24.82 6.97 1.67
N VAL A 345 -24.38 7.57 2.78
CA VAL A 345 -23.74 6.89 3.92
C VAL A 345 -24.57 7.13 5.17
N PRO A 346 -25.62 6.33 5.47
CA PRO A 346 -26.58 6.62 6.54
C PRO A 346 -25.96 6.82 7.93
N THR A 347 -24.91 6.06 8.27
CA THR A 347 -24.22 6.15 9.56
C THR A 347 -22.80 6.65 9.36
N ALA A 348 -22.49 7.86 9.84
CA ALA A 348 -21.13 8.37 9.80
C ALA A 348 -20.26 7.71 10.87
N VAL A 349 -20.74 7.67 12.11
CA VAL A 349 -20.07 6.98 13.23
C VAL A 349 -21.11 6.16 13.98
N GLY A 350 -20.83 4.88 14.19
CA GLY A 350 -21.70 3.96 14.91
C GLY A 350 -20.92 2.99 15.81
N VAL A 351 -21.67 2.20 16.56
CA VAL A 351 -21.14 1.13 17.41
C VAL A 351 -21.73 -0.20 16.97
N VAL A 352 -20.98 -1.28 17.13
CA VAL A 352 -21.52 -2.65 17.02
C VAL A 352 -22.79 -2.77 17.89
N GLY A 353 -23.82 -3.42 17.35
CA GLY A 353 -25.15 -3.48 17.97
C GLY A 353 -26.14 -2.43 17.46
N GLY A 354 -25.70 -1.48 16.63
CA GLY A 354 -26.59 -0.61 15.84
C GLY A 354 -26.80 0.80 16.39
N THR A 355 -26.16 1.15 17.52
CA THR A 355 -26.19 2.52 18.03
C THR A 355 -25.49 3.46 17.06
N THR A 356 -26.19 4.51 16.64
CA THR A 356 -25.62 5.60 15.85
C THR A 356 -25.11 6.69 16.77
N VAL A 357 -23.83 7.05 16.65
CA VAL A 357 -23.17 8.13 17.41
C VAL A 357 -23.23 9.43 16.63
N LEU A 358 -22.94 9.37 15.32
CA LEU A 358 -23.07 10.48 14.38
C LEU A 358 -23.85 10.00 13.16
N ALA A 359 -25.00 10.63 12.91
CA ALA A 359 -25.77 10.39 11.71
C ALA A 359 -25.00 10.86 10.47
N GLY A 360 -25.09 10.09 9.39
CA GLY A 360 -24.52 10.45 8.09
C GLY A 360 -25.59 10.98 7.13
N GLY A 361 -25.56 10.48 5.89
CA GLY A 361 -26.43 10.82 4.78
C GLY A 361 -25.60 11.18 3.55
N THR A 362 -25.99 12.28 2.90
CA THR A 362 -25.18 12.96 1.89
C THR A 362 -24.84 14.34 2.43
N THR A 363 -23.61 14.51 2.92
CA THR A 363 -23.20 15.68 3.69
C THR A 363 -21.67 15.83 3.71
N THR A 364 -21.17 16.87 4.36
CA THR A 364 -19.75 17.04 4.65
C THR A 364 -19.55 17.30 6.14
N ILE A 365 -18.74 16.47 6.80
CA ILE A 365 -18.31 16.68 8.18
C ILE A 365 -17.06 17.56 8.14
N ALA A 366 -17.20 18.83 8.55
CA ALA A 366 -16.10 19.78 8.55
C ALA A 366 -15.02 19.38 9.58
N SER A 367 -15.42 19.24 10.85
CA SER A 367 -14.59 18.73 11.94
C SER A 367 -15.46 18.02 12.96
N TRP A 368 -15.01 16.89 13.48
CA TRP A 368 -15.66 16.15 14.56
C TRP A 368 -14.61 15.38 15.37
N GLY A 369 -14.87 15.19 16.66
CA GLY A 369 -13.97 14.47 17.55
C GLY A 369 -14.71 13.67 18.62
N GLN A 370 -14.15 12.52 18.97
CA GLN A 370 -14.50 11.71 20.14
C GLN A 370 -13.22 11.44 20.93
N GLY A 371 -13.25 11.72 22.23
CA GLY A 371 -12.15 11.42 23.14
C GLY A 371 -12.39 11.86 24.57
#